data_AF-A0A259C8G7-F1
#
_entry.id   AF-A0A259C8G7-F1
#
_cell.length_a   1.000
_cell.length_b   1.000
_cell.length_c   1.000
_cell.angle_alpha   90.00
_cell.angle_beta   90.00
_cell.angle_gamma   90.00
#
_symmetry.space_group_name_H-M   'P 1'
#
loop_
_entity.id
_entity.type
_entity.pdbx_description
1 polymer ?
#
loop_
_entity_poly.entity_id
_entity_poly.type
_entity_poly.pdbx_seq_one_letter_code
_entity_poly.pdbx_strand_id
1 'polypeptide(L)'
;MAELILTAPRPRRGAPVWAGLCALAAGLFLATLLNRPALPGDGESARRLADVLLWHSLLPRAAIALLAGAALGLSGALLQRVLRNPIADPSTLGIASGAQLALTLALGFAPGLLAWSREGIAFTGGAVAVGIVLAMSLRRRLDPVTVVIAGMTVSLMAAAASSAIVLARGEYVLSVFIWGAGSLHQQNWSGVVTIGVT
;
A
#
# COMPACT_ATOMS: atom_id res chain seq x y z
N MET A 1 15.60 24.63 47.64
CA MET A 1 14.80 24.90 46.43
C MET A 1 15.42 24.15 45.27
N ALA A 2 15.19 22.84 45.26
CA ALA A 2 15.84 21.88 44.39
C ALA A 2 15.08 21.75 43.06
N GLU A 3 15.84 21.42 42.02
CA GLU A 3 15.40 20.75 40.80
C GLU A 3 14.75 21.61 39.71
N LEU A 4 15.57 22.53 39.21
CA LEU A 4 15.58 22.90 37.79
C LEU A 4 16.03 21.69 36.95
N ILE A 5 15.17 20.68 36.78
CA ILE A 5 15.42 19.54 35.87
C ILE A 5 15.32 20.09 34.45
N LEU A 6 16.48 20.47 33.93
CA LEU A 6 16.75 20.58 32.50
C LEU A 6 16.46 19.22 31.85
N THR A 7 15.28 19.07 31.23
CA THR A 7 15.02 17.96 30.33
C THR A 7 15.88 18.16 29.08
N ALA A 8 17.12 17.67 29.11
CA ALA A 8 17.93 17.56 27.91
C ALA A 8 17.15 16.79 26.83
N PRO A 9 17.09 17.26 25.57
CA PRO A 9 16.44 16.51 24.51
C PRO A 9 17.13 15.16 24.38
N ARG A 10 16.40 14.07 24.67
CA ARG A 10 16.91 12.70 24.55
C ARG A 10 17.45 12.52 23.12
N PRO A 11 18.68 12.00 22.93
CA PRO A 11 19.24 11.83 21.60
C PRO A 11 18.33 10.93 20.76
N ARG A 12 18.03 11.37 19.53
CA ARG A 12 17.25 10.65 18.52
C ARG A 12 17.96 9.34 18.12
N ARG A 13 17.83 8.29 18.95
CA ARG A 13 18.44 6.95 18.71
C ARG A 13 18.02 6.29 17.39
N GLY A 14 16.98 6.79 16.71
CA GLY A 14 16.49 6.23 15.45
C GLY A 14 17.28 6.64 14.20
N ALA A 15 17.98 7.77 14.20
CA ALA A 15 18.68 8.27 13.00
C ALA A 15 19.70 7.28 12.39
N PRO A 16 20.58 6.60 13.16
CA PRO A 16 21.51 5.63 12.59
C PRO A 16 20.80 4.36 12.08
N VAL A 17 19.67 3.97 12.68
CA VAL A 17 18.90 2.80 12.26
C VAL A 17 18.25 3.05 10.89
N TRP A 18 17.63 4.21 10.70
CA TRP A 18 17.03 4.58 9.41
C TRP A 18 18.07 4.74 8.31
N ALA A 19 19.23 5.34 8.61
CA ALA A 19 20.34 5.43 7.66
C ALA A 19 20.86 4.03 7.25
N GLY A 20 20.98 3.11 8.20
CA GLY A 20 21.35 1.72 7.94
C GLY A 20 20.34 0.98 7.05
N LEU A 21 19.04 1.17 7.28
CA LEU A 21 17.98 0.58 6.44
C LEU A 21 17.99 1.15 5.03
N CYS A 22 18.19 2.46 4.86
CA CYS A 22 18.32 3.08 3.53
C CYS A 22 19.56 2.56 2.79
N ALA A 23 20.70 2.44 3.48
CA ALA A 23 21.92 1.88 2.91
C ALA A 23 21.74 0.41 2.50
N LEU A 24 21.07 -0.39 3.32
CA LEU A 24 20.74 -1.78 3.00
C LEU A 24 19.83 -1.87 1.77
N ALA A 25 18.78 -1.04 1.70
CA ALA A 25 17.87 -1.01 0.55
C ALA A 25 18.59 -0.61 -0.75
N ALA A 26 19.47 0.40 -0.69
CA ALA A 26 20.31 0.79 -1.82
C ALA A 26 21.29 -0.32 -2.21
N GLY A 27 21.89 -0.99 -1.22
CA GLY A 27 22.79 -2.13 -1.43
C GLY A 27 22.09 -3.32 -2.08
N LEU A 28 20.87 -3.65 -1.63
CA LEU A 28 20.05 -4.69 -2.24
C LEU A 28 19.65 -4.33 -3.67
N PHE A 29 19.25 -3.08 -3.92
CA PHE A 29 18.96 -2.61 -5.27
C PHE A 29 20.19 -2.71 -6.18
N LEU A 30 21.35 -2.28 -5.70
CA LEU A 30 22.62 -2.41 -6.43
C LEU A 30 22.99 -3.89 -6.68
N ALA A 31 22.76 -4.77 -5.70
CA ALA A 31 22.94 -6.21 -5.90
C ALA A 31 22.02 -6.77 -7.00
N THR A 32 20.77 -6.30 -7.10
CA THR A 32 19.87 -6.68 -8.23
C THR A 32 20.29 -6.09 -9.58
N LEU A 33 21.04 -4.98 -9.59
CA LEU A 33 21.66 -4.42 -10.80
C LEU A 33 22.86 -5.25 -11.26
N LEU A 34 23.68 -5.70 -10.31
CA LEU A 34 24.92 -6.46 -10.58
C LEU A 34 24.66 -7.94 -10.89
N ASN A 35 23.68 -8.56 -10.24
CA ASN A 35 23.37 -10.00 -10.39
C ASN A 35 22.34 -10.28 -11.49
N ARG A 36 22.36 -9.50 -12.58
CA ARG A 36 21.38 -9.69 -13.66
C ARG A 36 21.77 -10.89 -14.53
N PRO A 37 20.82 -11.79 -14.83
CA PRO A 37 21.09 -12.90 -15.74
C PRO A 37 21.50 -12.36 -17.11
N ALA A 38 22.47 -13.02 -17.74
CA ALA A 38 22.91 -12.68 -19.09
C ALA A 38 21.70 -12.75 -20.05
N LEU A 39 21.42 -11.64 -20.71
CA LEU A 39 20.30 -11.55 -21.65
C LEU A 39 20.64 -12.35 -22.92
N PRO A 40 19.71 -13.17 -23.45
CA PRO A 40 19.93 -13.87 -24.70
C PRO A 40 20.10 -12.88 -25.86
N GLY A 41 21.10 -13.10 -26.73
CA GLY A 41 21.32 -12.31 -27.95
C GLY A 41 22.75 -11.80 -28.11
N ASP A 42 23.03 -11.17 -29.25
CA ASP A 42 24.31 -10.54 -29.54
C ASP A 42 24.66 -9.48 -28.51
N GLY A 43 25.96 -9.22 -28.27
CA GLY A 43 26.43 -8.29 -27.24
C GLY A 43 25.86 -6.86 -27.37
N GLU A 44 25.48 -6.43 -28.56
CA GLU A 44 24.80 -5.14 -28.79
C GLU A 44 23.29 -5.20 -28.47
N SER A 45 22.61 -6.25 -28.92
CA SER A 45 21.18 -6.50 -28.65
C SER A 45 20.91 -6.66 -27.15
N ALA A 46 21.78 -7.39 -26.44
CA ALA A 46 21.73 -7.58 -25.00
C ALA A 46 21.88 -6.24 -24.23
N ARG A 47 22.75 -5.34 -24.68
CA ARG A 47 22.93 -4.00 -24.09
C ARG A 47 21.69 -3.12 -24.28
N ARG A 48 21.12 -3.09 -25.48
CA ARG A 48 19.88 -2.33 -25.75
C ARG A 48 18.71 -2.83 -24.91
N LEU A 49 18.54 -4.15 -24.78
CA LEU A 49 17.53 -4.75 -23.92
C LEU A 49 17.75 -4.39 -22.44
N ALA A 50 19.01 -4.39 -21.98
CA ALA A 50 19.36 -3.99 -20.63
C ALA A 50 19.00 -2.53 -20.34
N ASP A 51 19.28 -1.62 -21.27
CA ASP A 51 18.93 -0.19 -21.14
C ASP A 51 17.42 0.03 -21.11
N VAL A 52 16.67 -0.66 -21.97
CA VAL A 52 15.20 -0.60 -21.96
C VAL A 52 14.64 -1.12 -20.64
N LEU A 53 15.14 -2.26 -20.15
CA LEU A 53 14.70 -2.86 -18.88
C LEU A 53 15.04 -1.97 -17.68
N LEU A 54 16.22 -1.35 -17.69
CA LEU A 54 16.64 -0.36 -16.70
C LEU A 54 15.66 0.79 -16.62
N TRP A 55 15.39 1.42 -17.77
CA TRP A 55 14.60 2.64 -17.84
C TRP A 55 13.10 2.43 -17.66
N HIS A 56 12.55 1.34 -18.19
CA HIS A 56 11.10 1.13 -18.23
C HIS A 56 10.57 0.19 -17.13
N SER A 57 11.43 -0.59 -16.50
CA SER A 57 11.01 -1.59 -15.49
C SER A 57 11.65 -1.34 -14.13
N LEU A 58 12.98 -1.27 -14.07
CA LEU A 58 13.71 -1.24 -12.79
C LEU A 58 13.67 0.13 -12.10
N LEU A 59 13.93 1.21 -12.83
CA LEU A 59 13.88 2.57 -12.28
C LEU A 59 12.46 2.97 -11.84
N PRO A 60 11.39 2.78 -12.64
CA PRO A 60 10.03 3.11 -12.21
C PRO A 60 9.59 2.27 -11.01
N ARG A 61 9.98 0.99 -10.96
CA ARG A 61 9.68 0.10 -9.83
C ARG A 61 10.34 0.58 -8.53
N ALA A 62 11.61 0.99 -8.59
CA ALA A 62 12.31 1.55 -7.44
C ALA A 62 11.67 2.85 -6.96
N ALA A 63 11.30 3.73 -7.89
CA ALA A 63 10.63 4.99 -7.58
C ALA A 63 9.27 4.76 -6.89
N ILE A 64 8.42 3.87 -7.42
CA ILE A 64 7.14 3.52 -6.78
C ILE A 64 7.34 2.85 -5.43
N ALA A 65 8.33 1.97 -5.28
CA ALA A 65 8.62 1.34 -3.99
C ALA A 65 8.95 2.39 -2.91
N LEU A 66 9.74 3.41 -3.25
CA LEU A 66 10.08 4.51 -2.35
C LEU A 66 8.85 5.39 -2.05
N LEU A 67 8.09 5.80 -3.06
CA LEU A 67 6.91 6.64 -2.90
C LEU A 67 5.82 5.94 -2.08
N ALA A 68 5.48 4.70 -2.43
CA ALA A 68 4.50 3.90 -1.71
C ALA A 68 4.95 3.63 -0.27
N GLY A 69 6.24 3.29 -0.05
CA GLY A 69 6.78 3.10 1.29
C GLY A 69 6.72 4.37 2.15
N ALA A 70 7.06 5.53 1.57
CA ALA A 70 6.96 6.82 2.25
C ALA A 70 5.51 7.19 2.59
N ALA A 71 4.57 6.99 1.66
CA ALA A 71 3.15 7.25 1.86
C ALA A 71 2.55 6.34 2.96
N LEU A 72 2.87 5.04 2.93
CA LEU A 72 2.42 4.08 3.95
C LEU A 72 3.02 4.42 5.32
N GLY A 73 4.31 4.74 5.38
CA GLY A 73 4.99 5.14 6.62
C GLY A 73 4.40 6.43 7.21
N LEU A 74 4.11 7.43 6.37
CA LEU A 74 3.46 8.68 6.78
C LEU A 74 2.04 8.42 7.28
N SER A 75 1.25 7.65 6.53
CA SER A 75 -0.11 7.27 6.91
C SER A 75 -0.14 6.55 8.25
N GLY A 76 0.74 5.57 8.46
CA GLY A 76 0.88 4.87 9.74
C GLY A 76 1.23 5.83 10.88
N ALA A 77 2.22 6.70 10.69
CA ALA A 77 2.61 7.68 11.70
C ALA A 77 1.50 8.69 12.04
N LEU A 78 0.73 9.14 11.04
CA LEU A 78 -0.43 10.01 11.24
C LEU A 78 -1.53 9.28 12.01
N LEU A 79 -1.84 8.05 11.62
CA LEU A 79 -2.88 7.26 12.26
C LEU A 79 -2.54 6.96 13.73
N GLN A 80 -1.30 6.56 14.01
CA GLN A 80 -0.81 6.34 15.37
C GLN A 80 -0.94 7.59 16.24
N ARG A 81 -0.70 8.79 15.68
CA ARG A 81 -0.87 10.06 16.38
C ARG A 81 -2.34 10.41 16.63
N VAL A 82 -3.20 10.22 15.63
CA VAL A 82 -4.64 10.53 15.72
C VAL A 82 -5.33 9.60 16.72
N LEU A 83 -5.09 8.28 16.63
CA LEU A 83 -5.65 7.31 17.56
C LEU A 83 -4.92 7.25 18.90
N ARG A 84 -3.78 7.95 19.04
CA ARG A 84 -2.91 7.89 20.23
C ARG A 84 -2.58 6.45 20.61
N ASN A 85 -2.40 5.62 19.59
CA ASN A 85 -2.21 4.18 19.74
C ASN A 85 -1.01 3.74 18.89
N PRO A 86 0.13 3.37 19.51
CA PRO A 86 1.35 3.02 18.78
C PRO A 86 1.25 1.71 17.98
N ILE A 87 0.24 0.89 18.22
CA ILE A 87 -0.02 -0.34 17.45
C ILE A 87 -1.08 -0.15 16.35
N ALA A 88 -1.63 1.05 16.19
CA ALA A 88 -2.61 1.32 15.16
C ALA A 88 -1.95 1.29 13.77
N ASP A 89 -2.58 0.56 12.85
CA ASP A 89 -2.16 0.42 11.46
C ASP A 89 -3.34 0.76 10.52
N PRO A 90 -3.12 1.48 9.41
CA PRO A 90 -4.19 1.87 8.48
C PRO A 90 -4.98 0.69 7.90
N SER A 91 -4.40 -0.50 7.80
CA SER A 91 -5.14 -1.71 7.38
C SER A 91 -6.27 -2.08 8.35
N THR A 92 -6.18 -1.69 9.62
CA THR A 92 -7.18 -2.01 10.65
C THR A 92 -8.48 -1.22 10.51
N LEU A 93 -8.51 -0.19 9.66
CA LEU A 93 -9.72 0.61 9.36
C LEU A 93 -10.62 -0.03 8.29
N GLY A 94 -10.28 -1.19 7.75
CA GLY A 94 -11.06 -1.86 6.71
C GLY A 94 -10.96 -1.23 5.32
N ILE A 95 -9.95 -0.39 5.08
CA ILE A 95 -9.65 0.18 3.76
C ILE A 95 -9.38 -0.94 2.75
N ALA A 96 -8.51 -1.88 3.12
CA ALA A 96 -8.08 -2.98 2.24
C ALA A 96 -9.23 -3.93 1.89
N SER A 97 -10.03 -4.30 2.89
CA SER A 97 -11.20 -5.16 2.73
C SER A 97 -12.31 -4.46 1.92
N GLY A 98 -12.50 -3.16 2.10
CA GLY A 98 -13.42 -2.33 1.29
C GLY A 98 -13.00 -2.23 -0.18
N ALA A 99 -11.71 -1.99 -0.43
CA ALA A 99 -11.15 -1.97 -1.78
C ALA A 99 -11.29 -3.34 -2.48
N GLN A 100 -11.01 -4.43 -1.75
CA GLN A 100 -11.17 -5.79 -2.25
C GLN A 100 -12.63 -6.13 -2.58
N LEU A 101 -13.58 -5.72 -1.72
CA LEU A 101 -15.00 -5.89 -1.99
C LEU A 101 -15.44 -5.12 -3.23
N ALA A 102 -15.02 -3.86 -3.39
CA ALA A 102 -15.37 -3.06 -4.56
C ALA A 102 -14.84 -3.68 -5.86
N LEU A 103 -13.61 -4.19 -5.86
CA LEU A 103 -13.07 -4.93 -7.00
C LEU A 103 -13.86 -6.21 -7.27
N THR A 104 -14.19 -6.99 -6.23
CA THR A 104 -14.96 -8.23 -6.36
C THR A 104 -16.36 -7.96 -6.93
N LEU A 105 -17.01 -6.88 -6.49
CA LEU A 105 -18.28 -6.40 -7.03
C LEU A 105 -18.15 -5.99 -8.49
N ALA A 106 -17.14 -5.18 -8.82
CA ALA A 106 -16.94 -4.73 -10.19
C ALA A 106 -16.63 -5.91 -11.13
N LEU A 107 -15.82 -6.88 -10.71
CA LEU A 107 -15.55 -8.11 -11.45
C LEU A 107 -16.82 -8.92 -11.70
N GLY A 108 -17.67 -9.06 -10.68
CA GLY A 108 -18.90 -9.82 -10.81
C GLY A 108 -19.95 -9.13 -11.67
N PHE A 109 -20.21 -7.83 -11.44
CA PHE A 109 -21.38 -7.13 -11.99
C PHE A 109 -21.06 -6.24 -13.20
N ALA A 110 -19.85 -5.69 -13.29
CA ALA A 110 -19.51 -4.67 -14.28
C ALA A 110 -18.03 -4.75 -14.70
N PRO A 111 -17.58 -5.83 -15.36
CA PRO A 111 -16.17 -6.05 -15.67
C PRO A 111 -15.58 -4.95 -16.57
N GLY A 112 -16.42 -4.30 -17.40
CA GLY A 112 -16.01 -3.17 -18.24
C GLY A 112 -15.47 -1.96 -17.46
N LEU A 113 -15.92 -1.75 -16.21
CA LEU A 113 -15.39 -0.67 -15.37
C LEU A 113 -13.93 -0.91 -14.96
N LEU A 114 -13.51 -2.17 -14.77
CA LEU A 114 -12.12 -2.48 -14.42
C LEU A 114 -11.15 -2.14 -15.53
N ALA A 115 -11.59 -2.23 -16.80
CA ALA A 115 -10.78 -1.85 -17.95
C ALA A 115 -10.53 -0.33 -18.02
N TRP A 116 -11.42 0.46 -17.41
CA TRP A 116 -11.34 1.92 -17.40
C TRP A 116 -10.45 2.44 -16.28
N SER A 117 -10.72 2.04 -15.03
CA SER A 117 -9.89 2.42 -13.89
C SER A 117 -10.04 1.46 -12.72
N ARG A 118 -9.22 0.40 -12.73
CA ARG A 118 -9.11 -0.52 -11.59
C ARG A 118 -8.73 0.18 -10.29
N GLU A 119 -7.79 1.12 -10.37
CA GLU A 119 -7.28 1.87 -9.22
C GLU A 119 -8.35 2.78 -8.62
N GLY A 120 -9.14 3.46 -9.47
CA GLY A 120 -10.26 4.30 -9.03
C GLY A 120 -11.34 3.50 -8.31
N ILE A 121 -11.69 2.31 -8.80
CA ILE A 121 -12.66 1.42 -8.13
C ILE A 121 -12.15 0.99 -6.76
N ALA A 122 -10.89 0.56 -6.67
CA ALA A 122 -10.27 0.18 -5.40
C ALA A 122 -10.25 1.36 -4.41
N PHE A 123 -9.87 2.54 -4.87
CA PHE A 123 -9.82 3.76 -4.06
C PHE A 123 -11.21 4.14 -3.53
N THR A 124 -12.24 4.16 -4.39
CA THR A 124 -13.62 4.45 -3.96
C THR A 124 -14.15 3.42 -2.95
N GLY A 125 -13.85 2.13 -3.15
CA GLY A 125 -14.22 1.08 -2.20
C GLY A 125 -13.59 1.27 -0.82
N GLY A 126 -12.29 1.58 -0.78
CA GLY A 126 -11.58 1.90 0.46
C GLY A 126 -12.10 3.17 1.14
N ALA A 127 -12.37 4.22 0.37
CA ALA A 127 -12.91 5.48 0.87
C ALA A 127 -14.30 5.31 1.48
N VAL A 128 -15.18 4.54 0.83
CA VAL A 128 -16.51 4.20 1.35
C VAL A 128 -16.39 3.41 2.65
N ALA A 129 -15.52 2.41 2.73
CA ALA A 129 -15.32 1.63 3.94
C ALA A 129 -14.86 2.50 5.13
N VAL A 130 -13.88 3.38 4.92
CA VAL A 130 -13.47 4.37 5.95
C VAL A 130 -14.61 5.30 6.31
N GLY A 131 -15.35 5.79 5.33
CA GLY A 131 -16.53 6.63 5.55
C GLY A 131 -17.54 5.97 6.48
N ILE A 132 -17.81 4.66 6.28
CA ILE A 132 -18.69 3.87 7.15
C ILE A 132 -18.11 3.76 8.57
N VAL A 133 -16.82 3.41 8.71
CA VAL A 133 -16.16 3.28 10.02
C VAL A 133 -16.20 4.61 10.78
N LEU A 134 -15.91 5.71 10.11
CA LEU A 134 -15.98 7.05 10.70
C LEU A 134 -17.41 7.38 11.09
N ALA A 135 -18.40 7.16 10.21
CA ALA A 135 -19.81 7.42 10.49
C ALA A 135 -20.33 6.65 11.72
N MET A 136 -19.94 5.39 11.87
CA MET A 136 -20.26 4.57 13.05
C MET A 136 -19.61 5.12 14.33
N SER A 137 -18.41 5.68 14.20
CA SER A 137 -17.59 6.15 15.32
C SER A 137 -17.86 7.61 15.72
N LEU A 138 -18.51 8.41 14.86
CA LEU A 138 -18.82 9.83 15.11
C LEU A 138 -19.60 10.03 16.42
N ARG A 139 -20.56 9.16 16.72
CA ARG A 139 -21.40 9.25 17.93
C ARG A 139 -20.60 9.06 19.23
N ARG A 140 -19.44 8.40 19.16
CA ARG A 140 -18.55 8.17 20.31
C ARG A 140 -17.31 9.08 20.29
N ARG A 141 -17.40 10.23 19.61
CA ARG A 141 -16.32 11.22 19.49
C ARG A 141 -15.01 10.62 18.95
N LEU A 142 -15.11 9.63 18.04
CA LEU A 142 -13.96 8.95 17.44
C LEU A 142 -13.02 8.31 18.48
N ASP A 143 -13.59 7.76 19.54
CA ASP A 143 -12.85 6.96 20.52
C ASP A 143 -12.04 5.84 19.82
N PRO A 144 -10.71 5.75 20.05
CA PRO A 144 -9.83 4.82 19.33
C PRO A 144 -10.28 3.37 19.38
N VAL A 145 -10.80 2.92 20.52
CA VAL A 145 -11.29 1.54 20.69
C VAL A 145 -12.51 1.31 19.81
N THR A 146 -13.44 2.26 19.80
CA THR A 146 -14.64 2.21 18.96
C THR A 146 -14.29 2.17 17.46
N VAL A 147 -13.34 3.00 17.03
CA VAL A 147 -12.89 3.07 15.62
C VAL A 147 -12.29 1.73 15.18
N VAL A 148 -11.45 1.13 16.01
CA VAL A 148 -10.81 -0.16 15.71
C VAL A 148 -11.85 -1.29 15.65
N ILE A 149 -12.80 -1.35 16.60
CA ILE A 149 -13.87 -2.36 16.58
C ILE A 149 -14.77 -2.19 15.35
N ALA A 150 -15.16 -0.95 15.02
CA ALA A 150 -15.93 -0.67 13.81
C ALA A 150 -15.18 -1.08 12.54
N GLY A 151 -13.88 -0.78 12.45
CA GLY A 151 -13.02 -1.21 11.34
C GLY A 151 -12.94 -2.73 11.19
N MET A 152 -12.80 -3.47 12.30
CA MET A 152 -12.84 -4.94 12.29
C MET A 152 -14.21 -5.46 11.84
N THR A 153 -15.32 -4.89 12.31
CA THR A 153 -16.67 -5.28 11.87
C THR A 153 -16.86 -5.06 10.38
N VAL A 154 -16.52 -3.86 9.88
CA VAL A 154 -16.61 -3.54 8.44
C VAL A 154 -15.74 -4.48 7.62
N SER A 155 -14.54 -4.80 8.09
CA SER A 155 -13.64 -5.74 7.41
C SER A 155 -14.21 -7.15 7.30
N LEU A 156 -14.78 -7.67 8.40
CA LEU A 156 -15.39 -8.99 8.42
C LEU A 156 -16.63 -9.03 7.52
N MET A 157 -17.46 -7.99 7.53
CA MET A 157 -18.62 -7.87 6.63
C MET A 157 -18.19 -7.80 5.16
N ALA A 158 -17.17 -7.01 4.84
CA ALA A 158 -16.66 -6.89 3.48
C ALA A 158 -16.01 -8.19 2.98
N ALA A 159 -15.28 -8.90 3.84
CA ALA A 159 -14.73 -10.21 3.54
C ALA A 159 -15.84 -11.25 3.30
N ALA A 160 -16.86 -11.30 4.17
CA ALA A 160 -17.99 -12.20 4.02
C ALA A 160 -18.79 -11.94 2.72
N ALA A 161 -19.05 -10.67 2.42
CA ALA A 161 -19.71 -10.26 1.17
C ALA A 161 -18.88 -10.62 -0.06
N SER A 162 -17.57 -10.39 -0.02
CA SER A 162 -16.65 -10.77 -1.12
C SER A 162 -16.70 -12.29 -1.36
N SER A 163 -16.62 -13.09 -0.29
CA SER A 163 -16.73 -14.55 -0.37
C SER A 163 -18.08 -15.01 -0.93
N ALA A 164 -19.19 -14.40 -0.50
CA ALA A 164 -20.52 -14.72 -1.03
C ALA A 164 -20.63 -14.45 -2.54
N ILE A 165 -20.09 -13.32 -3.01
CA ILE A 165 -20.08 -12.98 -4.45
C ILE A 165 -19.22 -13.97 -5.24
N VAL A 166 -18.05 -14.32 -4.72
CA VAL A 166 -17.15 -15.29 -5.33
C VAL A 166 -17.83 -16.65 -5.49
N LEU A 167 -18.47 -17.15 -4.42
CA LEU A 167 -19.22 -18.41 -4.46
C LEU A 167 -20.38 -18.36 -5.46
N ALA A 168 -21.09 -17.23 -5.55
CA ALA A 168 -22.21 -17.06 -6.47
C ALA A 168 -21.79 -16.99 -7.95
N ARG A 169 -20.55 -16.58 -8.27
CA ARG A 169 -20.09 -16.28 -9.64
C ARG A 169 -19.06 -17.26 -10.21
N GLY A 170 -18.59 -18.22 -9.42
CA GLY A 170 -17.87 -19.39 -9.91
C GLY A 170 -16.35 -19.25 -10.08
N GLU A 171 -15.79 -18.17 -10.65
CA GLU A 171 -14.36 -18.17 -11.03
C GLU A 171 -13.65 -16.79 -11.04
N TYR A 172 -13.51 -16.12 -9.88
CA TYR A 172 -12.75 -14.86 -9.81
C TYR A 172 -11.81 -14.74 -8.60
N VAL A 173 -11.41 -15.87 -8.02
CA VAL A 173 -10.61 -15.89 -6.78
C VAL A 173 -9.17 -15.46 -7.02
N LEU A 174 -8.55 -15.98 -8.09
CA LEU A 174 -7.10 -15.87 -8.27
C LEU A 174 -6.66 -14.43 -8.61
N SER A 175 -7.40 -13.72 -9.46
CA SER A 175 -7.04 -12.35 -9.88
C SER A 175 -7.20 -11.32 -8.77
N VAL A 176 -8.21 -11.49 -7.91
CA VAL A 176 -8.41 -10.66 -6.69
C VAL A 176 -7.37 -11.01 -5.64
N PHE A 177 -7.06 -12.31 -5.46
CA PHE A 177 -6.05 -12.78 -4.51
C PHE A 177 -4.64 -12.29 -4.86
N ILE A 178 -4.22 -12.41 -6.13
CA ILE A 178 -2.92 -11.91 -6.61
C ILE A 178 -2.80 -10.39 -6.41
N TRP A 179 -3.89 -9.65 -6.59
CA TRP A 179 -3.89 -8.21 -6.33
C TRP A 179 -3.83 -7.86 -4.85
N GLY A 180 -4.54 -8.62 -3.99
CA GLY A 180 -4.50 -8.44 -2.55
C GLY A 180 -3.12 -8.68 -1.93
N ALA A 181 -2.28 -9.50 -2.57
CA ALA A 181 -0.88 -9.69 -2.15
C ALA A 181 0.01 -8.46 -2.40
N GLY A 182 -0.45 -7.52 -3.23
CA GLY A 182 0.32 -6.36 -3.67
C GLY A 182 1.36 -6.70 -4.74
N SER A 183 1.65 -5.75 -5.62
CA SER A 183 2.66 -5.90 -6.66
C SER A 183 3.34 -4.57 -6.96
N LEU A 184 4.68 -4.60 -7.03
CA LEU A 184 5.51 -3.50 -7.50
C LEU A 184 5.89 -3.69 -8.99
N HIS A 185 5.20 -4.57 -9.71
CA HIS A 185 5.45 -4.74 -11.13
C HIS A 185 5.04 -3.48 -11.89
N GLN A 186 6.01 -2.88 -12.57
CA GLN A 186 5.84 -1.64 -13.34
C GLN A 186 6.43 -1.85 -14.71
N GLN A 187 5.74 -1.35 -15.73
CA GLN A 187 6.12 -1.47 -17.14
C GLN A 187 6.47 -0.11 -17.77
N ASN A 188 6.20 0.99 -17.07
CA ASN A 188 6.51 2.35 -17.48
C ASN A 188 6.48 3.32 -16.29
N TRP A 189 6.68 4.61 -16.55
CA TRP A 189 6.66 5.68 -15.55
C TRP A 189 5.26 6.18 -15.18
N SER A 190 4.19 5.71 -15.83
CA SER A 190 2.83 6.25 -15.62
C SER A 190 2.38 6.15 -14.17
N GLY A 191 2.60 5.02 -13.50
CA GLY A 191 2.23 4.87 -12.09
C GLY A 191 2.98 5.82 -11.15
N VAL A 192 4.24 6.17 -11.46
CA VAL A 192 5.03 7.14 -10.68
C VAL A 192 4.39 8.52 -10.81
N VAL A 193 4.01 8.90 -12.02
CA VAL A 193 3.36 10.18 -12.30
C VAL A 193 1.98 10.25 -11.65
N THR A 194 1.18 9.18 -11.74
CA THR A 194 -0.15 9.14 -11.11
C THR A 194 -0.04 9.43 -9.62
N ILE A 195 0.80 8.69 -8.89
CA ILE A 195 0.97 8.87 -7.43
C ILE A 195 1.71 10.18 -7.08
N GLY A 196 2.59 10.66 -7.96
CA GLY A 196 3.35 11.89 -7.72
C GLY A 196 2.57 13.19 -7.97
N VAL A 197 1.51 13.14 -8.78
CA VAL A 197 0.69 14.31 -9.15
C VAL A 197 -0.62 14.39 -8.34
N THR A 198 -1.17 13.25 -7.89
CA THR A 198 -2.31 13.20 -6.95
C THR A 198 -1.87 13.36 -5.50
#